data_AF-A0A544Z924-F1
#
_entry.id   AF-A0A544Z924-F1
#
_cell.length_a   1.000
_cell.length_b   1.000
_cell.length_c   1.000
_cell.angle_alpha   90.00
_cell.angle_beta   90.00
_cell.angle_gamma   90.00
#
_symmetry.space_group_name_H-M   'P 1'
#
loop_
_entity.id
_entity.type
_entity.pdbx_description
1 polymer ?
#
loop_
_entity_poly.entity_id
_entity_poly.type
_entity_poly.pdbx_seq_one_letter_code
_entity_poly.pdbx_strand_id
1 'polypeptide(L)'
;MSGQPVHDPRFDPQTILQALPERWRPVFLAQYREAWEAAREPGEYHRLPELLNLWWLNSIAFADPNYEQRAQEAARGVGEFVALEEAVPDWEERVARARRS
;
A
#
# COMPACT_ATOMS: atom_id res chain seq x y z
N MET A 1 12.16 -28.61 -17.87
CA MET A 1 12.22 -27.55 -16.84
C MET A 1 10.80 -27.16 -16.50
N SER A 2 10.29 -27.48 -15.31
CA SER A 2 8.98 -27.03 -14.84
C SER A 2 9.18 -25.76 -14.01
N GLY A 3 8.77 -24.60 -14.53
CA GLY A 3 8.71 -23.36 -13.77
C GLY A 3 7.49 -23.41 -12.86
N GLN A 4 7.69 -23.72 -11.58
CA GLN A 4 6.61 -23.52 -10.62
C GLN A 4 6.40 -22.00 -10.46
N PRO A 5 5.15 -21.51 -10.56
CA PRO A 5 4.88 -20.10 -10.34
C PRO A 5 5.28 -19.73 -8.91
N VAL A 6 6.16 -18.73 -8.78
CA VAL A 6 6.49 -18.14 -7.48
C VAL A 6 5.26 -17.36 -7.02
N HIS A 7 4.62 -17.81 -5.96
CA HIS A 7 3.51 -17.09 -5.33
C HIS A 7 4.07 -15.94 -4.52
N ASP A 8 3.91 -14.71 -5.00
CA ASP A 8 4.29 -13.51 -4.27
C ASP A 8 3.14 -13.09 -3.34
N PRO A 9 3.31 -13.14 -2.00
CA PRO A 9 2.24 -12.83 -1.04
C PRO A 9 1.72 -11.39 -1.15
N ARG A 10 2.49 -10.49 -1.76
CA ARG A 10 2.10 -9.08 -1.99
C ARG A 10 0.96 -8.93 -2.98
N PHE A 11 0.73 -9.95 -3.81
CA PHE A 11 -0.34 -9.96 -4.81
C PHE A 11 -1.42 -11.00 -4.48
N ASP A 12 -1.42 -11.54 -3.26
CA ASP A 12 -2.46 -12.43 -2.75
C ASP A 12 -3.41 -11.70 -1.80
N PRO A 13 -4.64 -11.39 -2.23
CA PRO A 13 -5.64 -10.71 -1.41
C PRO A 13 -5.95 -11.45 -0.11
N GLN A 14 -5.89 -12.78 -0.10
CA GLN A 14 -6.21 -13.58 1.08
C GLN A 14 -5.12 -13.46 2.14
N THR A 15 -3.85 -13.51 1.73
CA THR A 15 -2.71 -13.29 2.62
C THR A 15 -2.75 -11.88 3.24
N ILE A 16 -3.01 -10.84 2.42
CA ILE A 16 -3.16 -9.46 2.90
C ILE A 16 -4.33 -9.34 3.90
N LEU A 17 -5.49 -9.92 3.59
CA LEU A 17 -6.67 -9.88 4.46
C LEU A 17 -6.41 -10.48 5.84
N GLN A 18 -5.65 -11.59 5.89
CA GLN A 18 -5.31 -12.26 7.14
C GLN A 18 -4.31 -11.46 7.98
N ALA A 19 -3.34 -10.80 7.34
CA ALA A 19 -2.35 -9.97 8.01
C ALA A 19 -2.94 -8.65 8.56
N LEU A 20 -4.05 -8.17 7.98
CA LEU A 20 -4.69 -6.93 8.40
C LEU A 20 -5.42 -7.07 9.75
N PRO A 21 -5.30 -6.05 10.64
CA PRO A 21 -6.18 -5.93 11.81
C PRO A 21 -7.64 -5.84 11.40
N GLU A 22 -8.53 -6.43 12.22
CA GLU A 22 -9.95 -6.62 11.89
C GLU A 22 -10.67 -5.34 11.45
N ARG A 23 -10.37 -4.21 12.10
CA ARG A 23 -10.97 -2.90 11.78
C ARG A 23 -10.70 -2.41 10.35
N TRP A 24 -9.60 -2.83 9.74
CA TRP A 24 -9.20 -2.40 8.39
C TRP A 24 -9.66 -3.36 7.30
N ARG A 25 -10.01 -4.60 7.65
CA ARG A 25 -10.48 -5.62 6.69
C ARG A 25 -11.69 -5.15 5.86
N PRO A 26 -12.72 -4.49 6.42
CA PRO A 26 -13.86 -4.00 5.62
C PRO A 26 -13.45 -2.97 4.57
N VAL A 27 -12.51 -2.08 4.90
CA VAL A 27 -12.01 -1.03 4.00
C VAL A 27 -11.23 -1.67 2.85
N PHE A 28 -10.31 -2.60 3.17
CA PHE A 28 -9.58 -3.35 2.16
C PHE A 28 -10.51 -4.11 1.22
N LEU A 29 -11.49 -4.84 1.75
CA LEU A 29 -12.44 -5.61 0.93
C LEU A 29 -13.29 -4.71 0.02
N ALA A 30 -13.66 -3.51 0.47
CA ALA A 30 -14.40 -2.55 -0.36
C ALA A 30 -13.56 -2.07 -1.55
N GLN A 31 -12.34 -1.62 -1.29
CA GLN A 31 -11.43 -1.15 -2.34
C GLN A 31 -11.00 -2.28 -3.27
N TYR A 32 -10.76 -3.49 -2.73
CA TYR A 32 -10.41 -4.67 -3.52
C TYR A 32 -11.49 -4.99 -4.54
N ARG A 33 -12.77 -4.98 -4.12
CA ARG A 33 -13.89 -5.19 -5.05
C ARG A 33 -13.93 -4.11 -6.13
N GLU A 34 -13.76 -2.84 -5.76
CA GLU A 34 -13.76 -1.74 -6.72
C GLU A 34 -12.63 -1.89 -7.77
N ALA A 35 -11.40 -2.17 -7.32
CA ALA A 35 -10.28 -2.37 -8.23
C ALA A 35 -10.42 -3.64 -9.08
N TRP A 36 -11.00 -4.71 -8.54
CA TRP A 36 -11.32 -5.93 -9.28
C TRP A 36 -12.34 -5.67 -10.40
N GLU A 37 -13.39 -4.91 -10.11
CA GLU A 37 -14.39 -4.51 -11.10
C GLU A 37 -13.76 -3.64 -12.19
N ALA A 38 -12.93 -2.66 -11.83
CA ALA A 38 -12.23 -1.81 -12.79
C ALA A 38 -11.26 -2.61 -13.68
N ALA A 39 -10.52 -3.56 -13.09
CA ALA A 39 -9.53 -4.38 -13.79
C ALA A 39 -10.12 -5.33 -14.86
N ARG A 40 -11.46 -5.42 -14.98
CA ARG A 40 -12.11 -6.05 -16.14
C ARG A 40 -11.84 -5.30 -17.44
N GLU A 41 -11.66 -3.99 -17.36
CA GLU A 41 -11.19 -3.18 -18.48
C GLU A 41 -9.66 -3.30 -18.58
N PRO A 42 -9.11 -3.80 -19.71
CA PRO A 42 -7.66 -4.02 -19.82
C PRO A 42 -6.80 -2.78 -19.56
N GLY A 43 -7.31 -1.59 -19.90
CA GLY A 43 -6.63 -0.32 -19.62
C GLY A 43 -6.51 0.00 -18.13
N GLU A 44 -7.41 -0.53 -17.31
CA GLU A 44 -7.48 -0.30 -15.86
C GLU A 44 -6.93 -1.48 -15.05
N TYR A 45 -6.40 -2.52 -15.71
CA TYR A 45 -5.85 -3.70 -15.06
C TYR A 45 -4.79 -3.37 -14.00
N HIS A 46 -3.99 -2.33 -14.23
CA HIS A 46 -2.93 -1.87 -13.33
C HIS A 46 -3.43 -1.48 -11.93
N ARG A 47 -4.69 -1.05 -11.79
CA ARG A 47 -5.25 -0.62 -10.51
C ARG A 47 -5.26 -1.72 -9.46
N LEU A 48 -5.50 -2.96 -9.87
CA LEU A 48 -5.56 -4.09 -8.95
C LEU A 48 -4.21 -4.41 -8.29
N PRO A 49 -3.10 -4.66 -9.02
CA PRO A 49 -1.80 -4.91 -8.40
C PRO A 49 -1.27 -3.70 -7.62
N GLU A 50 -1.58 -2.47 -8.03
CA GLU A 50 -1.23 -1.26 -7.28
C GLU A 50 -1.94 -1.21 -5.92
N LEU A 51 -3.25 -1.48 -5.90
CA LEU A 51 -4.02 -1.57 -4.67
C LEU A 51 -3.48 -2.68 -3.75
N LEU A 52 -3.19 -3.87 -4.28
CA LEU A 52 -2.67 -4.98 -3.49
C LEU A 52 -1.30 -4.64 -2.88
N ASN A 53 -0.41 -4.01 -3.64
CA ASN A 53 0.88 -3.57 -3.11
C ASN A 53 0.73 -2.51 -2.01
N LEU A 54 -0.19 -1.55 -2.18
CA LEU A 54 -0.50 -0.57 -1.13
C LEU A 54 -0.99 -1.25 0.15
N TRP A 55 -1.93 -2.19 0.03
CA TRP A 55 -2.50 -2.86 1.19
C TRP A 55 -1.56 -3.86 1.84
N TRP A 56 -0.63 -4.43 1.09
CA TRP A 56 0.50 -5.18 1.66
C TRP A 56 1.34 -4.28 2.59
N LEU A 57 1.73 -3.09 2.14
CA LEU A 57 2.47 -2.13 2.98
C LEU A 57 1.68 -1.70 4.21
N ASN A 58 0.38 -1.44 4.05
CA ASN A 58 -0.51 -1.13 5.17
C ASN A 58 -0.62 -2.29 6.17
N SER A 59 -0.65 -3.55 5.70
CA SER A 59 -0.68 -4.71 6.60
C SER A 59 0.57 -4.79 7.48
N ILE A 60 1.74 -4.45 6.93
CA ILE A 60 2.99 -4.38 7.68
C ILE A 60 2.93 -3.24 8.70
N ALA A 61 2.51 -2.05 8.28
CA ALA A 61 2.44 -0.88 9.14
C ALA A 61 1.42 -1.06 10.29
N PHE A 62 0.23 -1.57 9.98
CA PHE A 62 -0.87 -1.70 10.94
C PHE A 62 -0.71 -2.90 11.88
N ALA A 63 0.23 -3.81 11.60
CA ALA A 63 0.61 -4.89 12.50
C ALA A 63 1.35 -4.35 13.75
N ASP A 64 1.94 -3.16 13.69
CA ASP A 64 2.50 -2.50 14.87
C ASP A 64 1.36 -2.04 15.81
N PRO A 65 1.27 -2.57 17.05
CA PRO A 65 0.23 -2.18 18.00
C PRO A 65 0.27 -0.68 18.37
N ASN A 66 1.43 -0.03 18.21
CA ASN A 66 1.60 1.39 18.48
C ASN A 66 1.35 2.25 17.24
N TYR A 67 1.01 1.67 16.09
CA TYR A 67 0.84 2.41 14.83
C TYR A 67 -0.13 3.58 14.97
N GLU A 68 -1.29 3.36 15.59
CA GLU A 68 -2.30 4.42 15.71
C GLU A 68 -1.86 5.55 16.63
N GLN A 69 -1.22 5.20 17.75
CA GLN A 69 -0.66 6.20 18.64
C GLN A 69 0.39 7.04 17.91
N ARG A 70 1.35 6.39 17.25
CA ARG A 70 2.41 7.08 16.49
C ARG A 70 1.85 7.93 15.35
N ALA A 71 0.81 7.44 14.66
CA ALA A 71 0.14 8.20 13.61
C ALA A 71 -0.55 9.46 14.17
N GLN A 72 -1.18 9.35 15.35
CA GLN A 72 -1.79 10.51 16.03
C GLN A 72 -0.74 11.48 16.58
N GLU A 73 0.38 10.99 17.10
CA GLU A 73 1.51 11.81 17.55
C GLU A 73 2.12 12.57 16.36
N ALA A 74 2.41 11.87 15.26
CA ALA A 74 2.92 12.47 14.04
C ALA A 74 1.96 13.54 13.48
N ALA A 75 0.65 13.29 13.47
CA ALA A 75 -0.37 14.26 13.06
C ALA A 75 -0.41 15.52 13.94
N ARG A 76 0.08 15.42 15.19
CA ARG A 76 0.23 16.56 16.12
C ARG A 76 1.63 17.19 16.07
N GLY A 77 2.50 16.74 15.17
CA GLY A 77 3.88 17.21 15.07
C GLY A 77 4.79 16.67 16.16
N VAL A 78 4.46 15.54 16.78
CA VAL A 78 5.25 14.87 17.81
C VAL A 78 6.01 13.70 17.21
N GLY A 79 7.31 13.59 17.53
CA GLY A 79 8.20 12.53 17.05
C GLY A 79 9.48 13.06 16.43
N GLU A 80 10.29 12.15 15.90
CA GLU A 80 11.43 12.50 15.06
C GLU A 80 10.95 12.69 13.62
N PHE A 81 11.34 13.81 13.01
CA PHE A 81 11.03 14.13 11.63
C PHE A 81 12.32 14.33 10.86
N VAL A 82 12.31 13.91 9.62
CA VAL A 82 13.37 14.13 8.65
C VAL A 82 12.78 14.87 7.46
N ALA A 83 13.57 15.73 6.83
CA ALA A 83 13.14 16.40 5.60
C ALA A 83 12.85 15.36 4.52
N LEU A 84 11.84 15.61 3.68
CA LEU A 84 11.42 14.63 2.68
C LEU A 84 12.52 14.35 1.65
N GLU A 85 13.31 15.38 1.33
CA GLU A 85 14.47 15.35 0.46
C GLU A 85 15.60 14.47 1.02
N GLU A 86 15.69 14.37 2.35
CA GLU A 86 16.67 13.51 3.03
C GLU A 86 16.16 12.06 3.14
N ALA A 87 14.86 11.87 3.40
CA ALA A 87 14.26 10.54 3.47
C ALA A 87 14.16 9.82 2.11
N VAL A 88 13.92 10.60 1.05
CA VAL A 88 13.69 10.08 -0.30
C VAL A 88 14.69 10.75 -1.25
N PRO A 89 15.76 10.04 -1.63
CA PRO A 89 16.67 10.52 -2.65
C PRO A 89 15.92 10.89 -3.94
N ASP A 90 16.39 11.96 -4.58
CA ASP A 90 15.86 12.48 -5.84
C ASP A 90 14.39 12.93 -5.77
N TRP A 91 13.91 13.34 -4.59
CA TRP A 91 12.54 13.77 -4.37
C TRP A 91 12.07 14.83 -5.39
N GLU A 92 12.87 15.85 -5.65
CA GLU A 92 12.55 16.91 -6.60
C GLU A 92 12.31 16.36 -8.02
N GLU A 93 13.13 15.40 -8.46
CA GLU A 93 13.04 14.79 -9.78
C GLU A 93 11.81 13.88 -9.91
N ARG A 94 11.46 13.19 -8.83
CA ARG A 94 10.23 12.38 -8.73
C ARG A 94 8.99 13.27 -8.85
N VAL A 95 8.94 14.40 -8.13
CA VAL A 95 7.84 15.38 -8.21
C VAL A 95 7.75 15.97 -9.61
N ALA A 96 8.89 16.36 -10.20
CA ALA A 96 8.93 16.92 -11.53
C ALA A 96 8.43 15.91 -12.59
N ARG A 97 8.70 14.61 -12.42
CA ARG A 97 8.19 13.55 -13.31
C ARG A 97 6.68 13.37 -13.18
N ALA A 98 6.15 13.32 -11.96
CA ALA A 98 4.72 13.13 -11.72
C ALA A 98 3.86 14.29 -12.25
N ARG A 99 4.42 15.51 -12.32
CA ARG A 99 3.72 16.68 -12.90
C ARG A 99 3.68 16.69 -14.43
N ARG A 100 4.47 15.83 -15.09
CA ARG A 100 4.57 15.75 -16.56
C ARG A 100 3.78 14.58 -17.16
N SER A 101 3.27 13.68 -16.33
CA SER A 101 2.39 12.55 -16.68
C SER A 101 0.94 12.92 -16.49
#